data_AF-A0A8S3JL55-F1
#
_entry.id   AF-A0A8S3JL55-F1
#
_cell.length_a   1.000
_cell.length_b   1.000
_cell.length_c   1.000
_cell.angle_alpha   90.00
_cell.angle_beta   90.00
_cell.angle_gamma   90.00
#
_symmetry.space_group_name_H-M   'P 1'
#
loop_
_entity.id
_entity.type
_entity.pdbx_description
1 polymer ?
#
loop_
_entity_poly.entity_id
_entity_poly.type
_entity_poly.pdbx_seq_one_letter_code
_entity_poly.pdbx_strand_id
1 'polypeptide(L)'
;MVDESRDVSGHEQLSVVLRVVDIEIKTSDENQLTSLFKEYFLGFVKLDEFDAQTLTDEIVKFLSSLNIDLNYCIAMCFDGASVLSGKHAGVQALLRQQHIPNAKYVHCYAHKLNLVICNVTKSVPYLSEFYSIISKIYTYFHTSSVTNETFKKIQQQLKIG
;
A
#
# COMPACT_ATOMS: atom_id res chain seq x y z
N MET A 1 7.88 -5.14 0.02
CA MET A 1 6.67 -4.37 0.37
C MET A 1 6.09 -3.88 -0.94
N VAL A 2 4.79 -4.01 -1.12
CA VAL A 2 4.11 -3.55 -2.33
C VAL A 2 2.87 -2.79 -1.93
N ASP A 3 2.67 -1.62 -2.52
CA ASP A 3 1.54 -0.75 -2.23
C ASP A 3 0.95 -0.20 -3.53
N GLU A 4 -0.38 -0.13 -3.58
CA GLU A 4 -1.13 0.43 -4.70
C GLU A 4 -1.02 1.96 -4.68
N SER A 5 -0.82 2.54 -5.86
CA SER A 5 -0.72 3.98 -6.03
C SER A 5 -1.31 4.36 -7.38
N ARG A 6 -1.80 5.59 -7.48
CA ARG A 6 -2.38 6.14 -8.70
C ARG A 6 -1.55 7.32 -9.18
N ASP A 7 -1.20 7.33 -10.46
CA ASP A 7 -0.44 8.43 -11.06
C ASP A 7 -1.32 9.67 -11.33
N VAL A 8 -0.70 10.79 -11.71
CA VAL A 8 -1.40 12.05 -12.03
C VAL A 8 -2.31 11.95 -13.26
N SER A 9 -2.10 10.94 -14.10
CA SER A 9 -2.92 10.65 -15.29
C SER A 9 -4.08 9.70 -14.97
N GLY A 10 -4.18 9.24 -13.72
CA GLY A 10 -5.22 8.37 -13.22
C GLY A 10 -5.02 6.87 -13.48
N HIS A 11 -3.81 6.43 -13.86
CA HIS A 11 -3.49 5.01 -14.00
C HIS A 11 -3.03 4.41 -12.67
N GLU A 12 -3.50 3.19 -12.40
CA GLU A 12 -3.07 2.43 -11.22
C GLU A 12 -1.71 1.76 -11.45
N GLN A 13 -0.92 1.69 -10.39
CA GLN A 13 0.43 1.14 -10.40
C GLN A 13 0.78 0.58 -9.02
N LEU A 14 1.69 -0.40 -8.99
CA LEU A 14 2.28 -0.90 -7.76
C LEU A 14 3.62 -0.25 -7.51
N SER A 15 3.77 0.38 -6.35
CA SER A 15 5.09 0.73 -5.83
C SER A 15 5.73 -0.50 -5.21
N VAL A 16 6.97 -0.81 -5.57
CA VAL A 16 7.70 -1.97 -5.06
C VAL A 16 8.93 -1.51 -4.29
N VAL A 17 9.01 -1.92 -3.02
CA VAL A 17 10.14 -1.64 -2.12
C VAL A 17 10.71 -2.95 -1.59
N LEU A 18 12.02 -3.13 -1.69
CA LEU A 18 12.74 -4.24 -1.09
C LEU A 18 13.37 -3.79 0.24
N ARG A 19 13.11 -4.55 1.31
CA ARG A 19 13.82 -4.41 2.59
C ARG A 19 14.73 -5.60 2.77
N VAL A 20 16.03 -5.34 2.88
CA VAL A 20 17.08 -6.34 3.08
C VAL A 20 17.56 -6.26 4.53
N VAL A 21 17.79 -7.42 5.14
CA VAL A 21 18.44 -7.52 6.44
C VAL A 21 19.87 -8.03 6.22
N ASP A 22 20.83 -7.25 6.69
CA ASP A 22 22.25 -7.57 6.69
C ASP A 22 22.61 -8.05 8.10
N ILE A 23 23.04 -9.30 8.23
CA ILE A 23 23.33 -9.92 9.53
C ILE A 23 24.83 -10.07 9.65
N GLU A 24 25.43 -9.27 10.52
CA GLU A 24 26.84 -9.37 10.87
C GLU A 24 26.99 -10.16 12.18
N ILE A 25 27.83 -11.21 12.14
CA ILE A 25 28.22 -11.99 13.31
C ILE A 25 29.58 -11.47 13.78
N LYS A 26 29.63 -10.83 14.95
CA LYS A 26 30.90 -10.40 15.56
C LYS A 26 31.43 -11.53 16.44
N THR A 27 32.66 -11.98 16.18
CA THR A 27 33.28 -13.16 16.80
C THR A 27 34.22 -12.84 17.98
N SER A 28 34.29 -11.59 18.42
CA SER A 28 35.13 -11.17 19.55
C SER A 28 34.31 -10.98 20.82
N ASP A 29 34.50 -11.93 21.74
CA ASP A 29 34.14 -12.02 23.17
C ASP A 29 32.69 -11.87 23.64
N GLU A 30 31.77 -11.42 22.80
CA GLU A 30 30.34 -11.66 22.99
C GLU A 30 29.76 -12.00 21.63
N ASN A 31 29.00 -13.11 21.52
CA ASN A 31 28.25 -13.48 20.32
C ASN A 31 27.15 -12.41 20.05
N GLN A 32 27.57 -11.23 19.63
CA GLN A 32 26.70 -10.09 19.38
C GLN A 32 26.33 -10.12 17.90
N LEU A 33 25.06 -10.44 17.66
CA LEU A 33 24.42 -10.32 16.35
C LEU A 33 24.04 -8.86 16.15
N THR A 34 24.59 -8.23 15.12
CA THR A 34 24.11 -6.93 14.64
C THR A 34 23.32 -7.12 13.36
N SER A 35 22.10 -6.59 13.33
CA SER A 35 21.27 -6.57 12.11
C SER A 35 21.11 -5.14 11.61
N LEU A 36 21.45 -4.92 10.34
CA LEU A 36 21.26 -3.65 9.66
C LEU A 36 20.17 -3.81 8.61
N PHE A 37 19.16 -2.94 8.67
CA PHE A 37 18.08 -2.93 7.68
C PHE A 37 18.37 -1.88 6.61
N LYS A 38 18.28 -2.30 5.35
CA LYS A 38 18.42 -1.42 4.18
C LYS A 38 17.14 -1.49 3.35
N GLU A 39 16.65 -0.36 2.91
CA GLU A 39 15.45 -0.26 2.07
C GLU A 39 15.79 0.30 0.70
N TYR A 40 15.26 -0.34 -0.34
CA TYR A 40 15.49 0.02 -1.72
C TYR A 40 14.15 0.17 -2.40
N PHE A 41 13.84 1.38 -2.85
CA PHE A 41 12.75 1.58 -3.79
C PHE A 41 13.18 1.03 -5.15
N LEU A 42 12.45 0.02 -5.64
CA LEU A 42 12.78 -0.67 -6.89
C LEU A 42 12.11 -0.02 -8.09
N GLY A 43 10.94 0.58 -7.90
CA GLY A 43 10.21 1.27 -8.96
C GLY A 43 8.70 1.06 -8.88
N PHE A 44 8.06 1.43 -9.99
CA PHE A 44 6.63 1.24 -10.20
C PHE A 44 6.38 0.16 -11.25
N VAL A 45 5.37 -0.67 -11.01
CA VAL A 45 4.84 -1.63 -11.97
C VAL A 45 3.48 -1.12 -12.42
N LYS A 46 3.37 -0.76 -13.70
CA LYS A 46 2.09 -0.33 -14.27
C LYS A 46 1.17 -1.54 -14.40
N LEU A 47 -0.11 -1.36 -14.08
CA LEU A 47 -1.09 -2.43 -14.14
C LEU A 47 -2.19 -2.10 -15.16
N ASP A 48 -2.48 -3.07 -16.01
CA ASP A 48 -3.62 -3.01 -16.92
C ASP A 48 -4.87 -3.66 -16.30
N GLU A 49 -4.68 -4.64 -15.41
CA GLU A 49 -5.74 -5.35 -14.68
C GLU A 49 -5.39 -5.51 -13.19
N PHE A 50 -6.43 -5.60 -12.35
CA PHE A 50 -6.32 -5.56 -10.88
C PHE A 50 -6.87 -6.83 -10.20
N ASP A 51 -6.67 -7.99 -10.81
CA ASP A 51 -6.95 -9.29 -10.18
C ASP A 51 -5.69 -9.89 -9.54
N ALA A 52 -5.87 -10.80 -8.60
CA ALA A 52 -4.77 -11.35 -7.81
C ALA A 52 -3.75 -12.13 -8.64
N GLN A 53 -4.15 -12.78 -9.74
CA GLN A 53 -3.24 -13.57 -10.56
C GLN A 53 -2.34 -12.64 -11.38
N THR A 54 -2.93 -11.67 -12.09
CA THR A 54 -2.16 -10.67 -12.86
C THR A 54 -1.17 -9.91 -11.98
N LEU A 55 -1.60 -9.48 -10.79
CA LEU A 55 -0.73 -8.80 -9.83
C LEU A 55 0.44 -9.70 -9.38
N THR A 56 0.18 -10.98 -9.14
CA THR A 56 1.21 -11.94 -8.74
C THR A 56 2.25 -12.10 -9.85
N ASP A 57 1.79 -12.30 -11.09
CA ASP A 57 2.66 -12.52 -12.24
C ASP A 57 3.51 -11.28 -12.54
N GLU A 58 2.93 -10.07 -12.49
CA GLU A 58 3.67 -8.83 -12.71
C GLU A 58 4.67 -8.54 -11.59
N ILE A 59 4.38 -8.84 -10.32
CA ILE A 59 5.36 -8.74 -9.23
C ILE A 59 6.54 -9.68 -9.47
N VAL A 60 6.28 -10.95 -9.79
CA VAL A 60 7.32 -11.96 -10.02
C VAL A 60 8.17 -11.60 -11.22
N LYS A 61 7.54 -11.19 -12.33
CA LYS A 61 8.20 -10.73 -13.55
C LYS A 61 9.07 -9.51 -13.29
N PHE A 62 8.56 -8.51 -12.56
CA PHE A 62 9.32 -7.32 -12.21
C PHE A 62 10.56 -7.65 -11.38
N LEU A 63 10.42 -8.45 -10.32
CA LEU A 63 11.56 -8.87 -9.49
C LEU A 63 12.57 -9.72 -10.26
N SER A 64 12.10 -10.59 -11.15
CA SER A 64 12.96 -11.40 -12.02
C SER A 64 13.75 -10.53 -13.00
N SER A 65 13.15 -9.45 -13.53
CA SER A 65 13.83 -8.50 -14.42
C SER A 65 15.00 -7.77 -13.75
N LEU A 66 14.95 -7.66 -12.42
CA LEU A 66 16.01 -7.08 -11.58
C LEU A 66 16.99 -8.14 -11.05
N ASN A 67 16.86 -9.40 -11.48
CA ASN A 67 17.63 -10.55 -11.01
C ASN A 67 17.53 -10.77 -9.49
N ILE A 68 16.38 -10.46 -8.89
CA ILE A 68 16.13 -10.70 -7.46
C ILE A 68 15.62 -12.12 -7.30
N ASP A 69 16.39 -12.96 -6.60
CA ASP A 69 15.99 -14.33 -6.28
C ASP A 69 14.99 -14.36 -5.11
N LEU A 70 13.77 -14.79 -5.42
CA LEU A 70 12.68 -14.93 -4.46
C LEU A 70 12.93 -15.99 -3.39
N ASN A 71 13.88 -16.91 -3.57
CA ASN A 71 14.22 -17.90 -2.54
C ASN A 71 14.74 -17.27 -1.24
N TYR A 72 15.30 -16.06 -1.32
CA TYR A 72 15.74 -15.29 -0.15
C TYR A 72 14.60 -14.46 0.48
N CYS A 73 13.40 -14.48 -0.09
CA CYS A 73 12.27 -13.75 0.44
C CYS A 73 11.72 -14.44 1.69
N ILE A 74 11.92 -13.81 2.85
CA ILE A 74 11.40 -14.30 4.13
C ILE A 74 10.03 -13.73 4.49
N ALA A 75 9.65 -12.60 3.88
CA ALA A 75 8.39 -11.93 4.16
C ALA A 75 7.94 -11.03 3.00
N MET A 76 6.63 -10.92 2.87
CA MET A 76 5.93 -10.02 1.94
C MET A 76 4.96 -9.16 2.74
N CYS A 77 4.84 -7.90 2.35
CA CYS A 77 4.03 -6.91 3.07
C CYS A 77 3.11 -6.20 2.07
N PHE A 78 1.82 -6.29 2.32
CA PHE A 78 0.75 -5.66 1.53
C PHE A 78 -0.26 -5.02 2.47
N ASP A 79 -1.12 -4.16 1.93
CA ASP A 79 -2.23 -3.58 2.66
C ASP A 79 -3.36 -4.60 2.92
N GLY A 80 -4.52 -4.11 3.39
CA GLY A 80 -5.68 -4.94 3.71
C GLY A 80 -6.63 -5.20 2.55
N ALA A 81 -6.32 -4.75 1.34
CA ALA A 81 -7.16 -4.99 0.18
C ALA A 81 -7.34 -6.51 -0.02
N SER A 82 -8.57 -6.93 -0.32
CA SER A 82 -8.92 -8.36 -0.42
C SER A 82 -8.12 -9.05 -1.53
N VAL A 83 -7.85 -8.35 -2.62
CA VAL A 83 -7.04 -8.85 -3.75
C VAL A 83 -5.58 -9.12 -3.36
N LEU A 84 -5.00 -8.32 -2.45
CA LEU A 84 -3.61 -8.50 -2.01
C LEU A 84 -3.50 -9.44 -0.79
N SER A 85 -4.36 -9.22 0.21
CA SER A 85 -4.32 -9.88 1.53
C SER A 85 -5.11 -11.18 1.63
N GLY A 86 -5.94 -11.50 0.61
CA GLY A 86 -6.83 -12.65 0.60
C GLY A 86 -6.11 -13.96 0.92
N LYS A 87 -6.65 -14.73 1.88
CA LYS A 87 -6.01 -15.94 2.42
C LYS A 87 -6.01 -17.14 1.46
N HIS A 88 -6.92 -17.16 0.49
CA HIS A 88 -7.12 -18.30 -0.41
C HIS A 88 -6.80 -17.97 -1.86
N ALA A 89 -7.14 -16.76 -2.32
CA ALA A 89 -7.00 -16.33 -3.71
C ALA A 89 -6.41 -14.91 -3.84
N GLY A 90 -5.87 -14.35 -2.76
CA GLY A 90 -5.16 -13.06 -2.84
C GLY A 90 -3.70 -13.26 -3.26
N VAL A 91 -3.04 -12.18 -3.66
CA VAL A 91 -1.62 -12.18 -4.06
C VAL A 91 -0.73 -12.86 -3.02
N GLN A 92 -0.96 -12.62 -1.73
CA GLN A 92 -0.19 -13.27 -0.67
C GLN A 92 -0.36 -14.80 -0.64
N ALA A 93 -1.56 -15.31 -0.94
CA ALA A 93 -1.80 -16.74 -1.01
C ALA A 93 -1.13 -17.35 -2.24
N LEU A 94 -1.27 -16.69 -3.40
CA LEU A 94 -0.72 -17.15 -4.67
C LEU A 94 0.82 -17.16 -4.66
N LEU A 95 1.46 -16.06 -4.22
CA LEU A 95 2.92 -15.99 -4.08
C LEU A 95 3.46 -17.12 -3.19
N ARG A 96 2.79 -17.40 -2.06
CA ARG A 96 3.20 -18.51 -1.19
C ARG A 96 3.03 -19.87 -1.84
N GLN A 97 1.94 -20.10 -2.56
CA GLN A 97 1.70 -21.38 -3.21
C GLN A 97 2.67 -21.64 -4.37
N GLN A 98 3.02 -20.60 -5.13
CA GLN A 98 3.72 -20.73 -6.42
C GLN A 98 5.22 -20.47 -6.33
N HIS A 99 5.68 -19.58 -5.45
CA HIS A 99 7.06 -19.07 -5.48
C HIS A 99 7.77 -19.09 -4.11
N ILE A 100 7.09 -18.71 -3.03
CA ILE A 100 7.71 -18.42 -1.72
C ILE A 100 6.95 -19.06 -0.55
N PRO A 101 6.88 -20.40 -0.44
CA PRO A 101 6.02 -21.11 0.51
C PRO A 101 6.29 -20.75 1.99
N ASN A 102 7.54 -20.43 2.30
CA ASN A 102 7.99 -20.11 3.65
C ASN A 102 7.87 -18.62 4.01
N ALA A 103 7.63 -17.74 3.03
CA ALA A 103 7.53 -16.31 3.28
C ALA A 103 6.31 -15.97 4.14
N LYS A 104 6.51 -15.09 5.11
CA LYS A 104 5.44 -14.61 6.00
C LYS A 104 4.71 -13.44 5.39
N TYR A 105 3.38 -13.46 5.48
CA TYR A 105 2.56 -12.29 5.20
C TYR A 105 2.59 -11.33 6.38
N VAL A 106 2.92 -10.07 6.12
CA VAL A 106 2.81 -8.97 7.06
C VAL A 106 1.74 -8.00 6.55
N HIS A 107 0.69 -7.79 7.36
CA HIS A 107 -0.33 -6.80 7.05
C HIS A 107 0.19 -5.40 7.37
N CYS A 108 0.04 -4.45 6.45
CA CYS A 108 0.47 -3.07 6.64
C CYS A 108 -0.06 -2.47 7.95
N TYR A 109 0.86 -2.12 8.86
CA TYR A 109 0.49 -1.54 10.16
C TYR A 109 -0.12 -0.15 10.03
N ALA A 110 0.31 0.66 9.05
CA ALA A 110 -0.30 1.96 8.80
C ALA A 110 -1.78 1.82 8.42
N HIS A 111 -2.08 0.88 7.52
CA HIS A 111 -3.46 0.56 7.15
C HIS A 111 -4.28 0.05 8.35
N LYS A 112 -3.72 -0.86 9.16
CA LYS A 112 -4.36 -1.33 10.40
C LYS A 112 -4.65 -0.20 11.37
N LEU A 113 -3.70 0.70 11.58
CA LEU A 113 -3.88 1.85 12.46
C LEU A 113 -5.00 2.76 11.94
N ASN A 114 -5.02 3.04 10.64
CA ASN A 114 -6.09 3.81 10.02
C ASN A 114 -7.47 3.16 10.24
N LEU A 115 -7.59 1.84 10.08
CA LEU A 115 -8.84 1.12 10.36
C LEU A 115 -9.29 1.26 11.82
N VAL A 116 -8.35 1.17 12.77
CA VAL A 116 -8.65 1.38 14.20
C VAL A 116 -9.16 2.80 14.43
N ILE A 117 -8.48 3.82 13.90
CA ILE A 117 -8.89 5.21 14.02
C ILE A 117 -10.29 5.41 13.43
N CYS A 118 -10.54 4.94 12.20
CA CYS A 118 -11.85 5.03 11.56
C CYS A 118 -12.96 4.33 12.35
N ASN A 119 -12.66 3.22 13.01
CA ASN A 119 -13.64 2.52 13.83
C ASN A 119 -13.95 3.29 15.13
N VAL A 120 -12.91 3.80 15.79
CA VAL A 120 -13.06 4.61 17.01
C VAL A 120 -13.83 5.89 16.71
N THR A 121 -13.53 6.60 15.62
CA THR A 121 -14.25 7.84 15.26
C THR A 121 -15.73 7.60 15.00
N LYS A 122 -16.09 6.48 14.37
CA LYS A 122 -17.50 6.08 14.18
C LYS A 122 -18.20 5.74 15.49
N SER A 123 -17.47 5.22 16.48
CA SER A 123 -18.03 4.86 17.79
C SER A 123 -18.31 6.06 18.70
N VAL A 124 -17.69 7.22 18.42
CA VAL A 124 -17.87 8.46 19.19
C VAL A 124 -18.87 9.36 18.45
N PRO A 125 -20.08 9.61 18.97
CA PRO A 125 -21.14 10.31 18.24
C PRO A 125 -20.72 11.67 17.67
N TYR A 126 -20.04 12.49 18.49
CA TYR A 126 -19.55 13.80 18.10
C TYR A 126 -18.56 13.73 16.92
N LEU A 127 -17.60 12.80 16.96
CA LEU A 127 -16.63 12.64 15.88
C LEU A 127 -17.29 12.08 14.62
N SER A 128 -18.23 11.14 14.77
CA SER A 128 -19.00 10.61 13.65
C SER A 128 -19.81 11.71 12.95
N GLU A 129 -20.45 12.60 13.70
CA GLU A 129 -21.19 13.74 13.15
C GLU A 129 -20.26 14.71 12.42
N PHE A 130 -19.14 15.08 13.03
CA PHE A 130 -18.13 15.94 12.42
C PHE A 130 -17.64 15.36 11.07
N TYR A 131 -17.23 14.08 11.04
CA TYR A 131 -16.79 13.43 9.80
C TYR A 131 -17.90 13.34 8.74
N SER A 132 -19.15 13.12 9.16
CA SER A 132 -20.30 13.13 8.26
C SER A 132 -20.51 14.51 7.62
N ILE A 133 -20.40 15.60 8.38
CA ILE A 133 -20.54 16.96 7.85
C ILE A 133 -19.43 17.24 6.82
N ILE A 134 -18.17 16.98 7.17
CA ILE A 134 -17.04 17.18 6.26
C ILE A 134 -17.21 16.35 4.96
N SER A 135 -17.63 15.08 5.09
CA SER A 135 -17.87 14.21 3.93
C SER A 135 -18.99 14.72 3.03
N LYS A 136 -20.07 15.26 3.61
CA LYS A 136 -21.17 15.89 2.85
C LYS A 136 -20.71 17.13 2.11
N ILE A 137 -19.92 18.00 2.74
CA ILE A 137 -19.35 19.19 2.11
C ILE A 137 -18.49 18.78 0.91
N TYR A 138 -17.58 17.82 1.11
CA TYR A 138 -16.74 17.29 0.03
C TYR A 138 -17.59 16.73 -1.13
N THR A 139 -18.56 15.86 -0.81
CA THR A 139 -19.43 15.24 -1.80
C THR A 139 -20.20 16.28 -2.60
N TYR A 140 -20.75 17.30 -1.93
CA TYR A 140 -21.49 18.39 -2.56
C TYR A 140 -20.67 19.15 -3.61
N PHE A 141 -19.40 19.45 -3.31
CA PHE A 141 -18.50 20.12 -4.25
C PHE A 141 -17.92 19.19 -5.32
N HIS A 142 -17.80 17.89 -5.06
CA HIS A 142 -17.20 16.95 -5.99
C HIS A 142 -18.19 16.36 -7.01
N THR A 143 -19.42 16.05 -6.59
CA THR A 143 -20.42 15.39 -7.45
C THR A 143 -21.26 16.35 -8.29
N SER A 144 -21.51 17.57 -7.81
CA SER A 144 -22.23 18.59 -8.57
C SER A 144 -21.26 19.42 -9.41
N SER A 145 -21.25 19.20 -10.72
CA SER A 145 -20.46 20.00 -11.67
C SER A 145 -20.82 21.49 -11.61
N VAL A 146 -22.10 21.81 -11.43
CA VAL A 146 -22.58 23.20 -11.25
C VAL A 146 -21.98 23.83 -9.99
N THR A 147 -22.03 23.11 -8.86
CA THR A 147 -21.49 23.61 -7.59
C THR A 147 -19.97 23.71 -7.63
N ASN A 148 -19.29 22.75 -8.26
CA ASN A 148 -17.84 22.76 -8.43
C ASN A 148 -17.37 23.98 -9.25
N GLU A 149 -18.08 24.29 -10.34
CA GLU A 149 -17.79 25.48 -11.15
C GLU A 149 -18.03 26.78 -10.39
N THR A 150 -19.13 26.89 -9.65
CA THR A 150 -19.40 28.06 -8.80
C THR A 150 -18.31 28.24 -7.75
N PHE A 151 -17.87 27.16 -7.11
CA PHE A 151 -16.79 27.18 -6.13
C PHE A 151 -15.46 27.67 -6.73
N LYS A 152 -15.08 27.14 -7.89
CA LYS A 152 -13.88 27.57 -8.64
C LYS A 152 -13.94 29.06 -9.01
N LYS A 153 -15.10 29.55 -9.45
CA LYS A 153 -15.30 30.98 -9.77
C LYS A 153 -15.09 31.87 -8.53
N ILE A 154 -15.59 31.45 -7.37
CA ILE A 154 -15.40 32.18 -6.10
C ILE A 154 -13.93 32.15 -5.66
N GLN A 155 -13.25 31.01 -5.78
CA GLN A 155 -11.81 30.91 -5.46
C GLN A 155 -10.96 31.88 -6.29
N GLN A 156 -11.26 32.01 -7.58
CA GLN A 156 -10.58 32.97 -8.47
C GLN A 156 -10.86 34.43 -8.06
N GLN A 157 -12.11 34.77 -7.72
CA GLN A 157 -12.47 36.12 -7.26
C GLN A 157 -11.74 36.51 -5.96
N LEU A 158 -11.57 35.54 -5.06
CA LEU A 158 -10.91 35.73 -3.78
C LEU A 158 -9.38 35.58 -3.84
N LYS A 159 -8.81 35.21 -5.00
CA LYS A 159 -7.37 34.99 -5.23
C LYS A 159 -6.75 33.90 -4.33
N ILE A 160 -7.48 32.82 -4.08
CA ILE A 160 -7.07 31.75 -3.16
C ILE A 160 -6.75 30.42 -3.87
N GLY A 161 -6.67 30.39 -5.21
CA GLY A 161 -6.45 29.18 -6.00
C GLY A 161 -5.76 29.45 -7.33
#